data_AF-A0A7J3QRK8-F1
#
_entry.id   AF-A0A7J3QRK8-F1
#
_cell.length_a   1.000
_cell.length_b   1.000
_cell.length_c   1.000
_cell.angle_alpha   90.00
_cell.angle_beta   90.00
_cell.angle_gamma   90.00
#
_symmetry.space_group_name_H-M   'P 1'
#
loop_
_entity.id
_entity.type
_entity.pdbx_description
1 polymer ?
#
loop_
_entity_poly.entity_id
_entity_poly.type
_entity_poly.pdbx_seq_one_letter_code
_entity_poly.pdbx_strand_id
1 'polypeptide(L)'
;MHVKKIIALIAILEISNQILLGFELPKYTALLSYFLHENDLLITVFTSEGFQTLRRIPLERDEFLDSLNAFETRVSCPADPQREDSEILEIKVIGTALYNLLLGPVEEYLTEVKHLVIVPTGPLTTLPFAALFRPNKDDPGSGDYLIERFSLSYLPSILCRSKSSFSLFEKVFIVNFANFGPSEMHIVEETHKLFPKATKVNDVLSLKKYLKTEDFIDVLHIFGGKVFIGARESWAPIYSSDQGTFSLTDLLESKAYIDLLIFSDSFESSGEEALLYAIEILLAARINTIICPINPCSNPSASNDLFLYFYQCLTNGYTKAEALQAAQREVLKNHPHPFFWANFVLYGDWQGKMLSCLSKLDYNLYQLFVNWQHKPSDPPPILEVLLTFSHPISEQDLKSLQSVSPFIHVLGSFGAFVIARVPIPLLKEVAQLPEVRSISEVPEIIP
;
A
#
# COMPACT_ATOMS: atom_id res chain seq x y z
N MET A 1 -25.02 -19.98 15.37
CA MET A 1 -24.35 -21.25 14.97
C MET A 1 -23.60 -21.13 13.63
N HIS A 2 -24.04 -20.28 12.70
CA HIS A 2 -23.33 -20.04 11.42
C HIS A 2 -22.01 -19.26 11.56
N VAL A 3 -21.92 -18.25 12.43
CA VAL A 3 -20.69 -17.45 12.61
C VAL A 3 -19.50 -18.27 13.15
N LYS A 4 -19.72 -19.23 14.05
CA LYS A 4 -18.66 -20.17 14.51
C LYS A 4 -18.18 -21.11 13.40
N LYS A 5 -19.02 -21.46 12.42
CA LYS A 5 -18.63 -22.24 11.23
C LYS A 5 -17.88 -21.38 10.20
N ILE A 6 -18.23 -20.10 10.07
CA ILE A 6 -17.60 -19.12 9.16
C ILE A 6 -16.18 -18.75 9.65
N ILE A 7 -16.00 -18.50 10.95
CA ILE A 7 -14.69 -18.23 11.56
C ILE A 7 -13.77 -19.46 11.47
N ALA A 8 -14.31 -20.66 11.70
CA ALA A 8 -13.57 -21.90 11.48
C ALA A 8 -13.18 -22.08 10.01
N LEU A 9 -14.02 -21.65 9.05
CA LEU A 9 -13.72 -21.77 7.63
C LEU A 9 -12.68 -20.77 7.14
N ILE A 10 -12.72 -19.51 7.61
CA ILE A 10 -11.69 -18.49 7.35
C ILE A 10 -10.35 -18.96 7.90
N ALA A 11 -10.30 -19.42 9.15
CA ALA A 11 -9.09 -19.98 9.74
C ALA A 11 -8.61 -21.24 9.00
N ILE A 12 -9.49 -22.19 8.65
CA ILE A 12 -9.12 -23.42 7.92
C ILE A 12 -8.63 -23.11 6.50
N LEU A 13 -9.18 -22.09 5.83
CA LEU A 13 -8.81 -21.70 4.46
C LEU A 13 -7.57 -20.79 4.42
N GLU A 14 -7.35 -19.93 5.42
CA GLU A 14 -6.08 -19.20 5.60
C GLU A 14 -4.93 -20.17 5.94
N ILE A 15 -5.18 -21.16 6.81
CA ILE A 15 -4.22 -22.22 7.16
C ILE A 15 -3.89 -23.09 5.94
N SER A 16 -4.88 -23.46 5.11
CA SER A 16 -4.63 -24.25 3.90
C SER A 16 -4.02 -23.43 2.76
N ASN A 17 -4.31 -22.14 2.63
CA ASN A 17 -3.65 -21.26 1.67
C ASN A 17 -2.19 -20.97 2.03
N GLN A 18 -1.80 -20.86 3.30
CA GLN A 18 -0.39 -20.71 3.67
C GLN A 18 0.45 -21.94 3.33
N ILE A 19 -0.10 -23.15 3.56
CA ILE A 19 0.57 -24.41 3.20
C ILE A 19 0.65 -24.58 1.66
N LEU A 20 -0.28 -23.99 0.89
CA LEU A 20 -0.32 -24.06 -0.57
C LEU A 20 0.38 -22.91 -1.33
N LEU A 21 0.64 -21.74 -0.71
CA LEU A 21 1.15 -20.54 -1.40
C LEU A 21 2.57 -20.10 -1.02
N GLY A 22 3.23 -20.72 -0.04
CA GLY A 22 4.65 -20.45 0.25
C GLY A 22 4.93 -19.02 0.73
N PHE A 23 3.99 -18.43 1.48
CA PHE A 23 4.15 -17.12 2.08
C PHE A 23 5.05 -17.23 3.33
N GLU A 24 6.37 -17.15 3.13
CA GLU A 24 7.35 -17.11 4.22
C GLU A 24 7.62 -15.66 4.61
N LEU A 25 7.12 -15.27 5.79
CA LEU A 25 7.48 -13.99 6.38
C LEU A 25 8.93 -14.04 6.90
N PRO A 26 9.73 -12.98 6.68
CA PRO A 26 11.05 -12.85 7.27
C PRO A 26 10.98 -12.95 8.80
N LYS A 27 12.09 -13.38 9.43
CA LYS A 27 12.21 -13.36 10.89
C LYS A 27 11.92 -11.96 11.44
N TYR A 28 11.33 -11.91 12.64
CA TYR A 28 10.94 -10.66 13.31
C TYR A 28 9.92 -9.81 12.52
N THR A 29 9.19 -10.41 11.58
CA THR A 29 8.11 -9.75 10.84
C THR A 29 6.77 -10.35 11.23
N ALA A 30 5.75 -9.51 11.43
CA ALA A 30 4.37 -9.95 11.51
C ALA A 30 3.49 -9.22 10.51
N LEU A 31 2.50 -9.92 9.97
CA LEU A 31 1.45 -9.36 9.14
C LEU A 31 0.15 -9.33 9.93
N LEU A 32 -0.46 -8.15 9.98
CA LEU A 32 -1.77 -7.91 10.57
C LEU A 32 -2.76 -7.61 9.45
N SER A 33 -3.72 -8.53 9.24
CA SER A 33 -4.82 -8.32 8.31
C SER A 33 -6.07 -7.93 9.07
N TYR A 34 -6.67 -6.83 8.67
CA TYR A 34 -7.91 -6.33 9.24
C TYR A 34 -9.07 -6.63 8.31
N PHE A 35 -10.24 -6.90 8.89
CA PHE A 35 -11.49 -6.99 8.14
C PHE A 35 -12.64 -6.49 9.01
N LEU A 36 -13.28 -5.41 8.56
CA LEU A 36 -14.43 -4.80 9.24
C LEU A 36 -15.73 -5.30 8.62
N HIS A 37 -16.58 -5.97 9.41
CA HIS A 37 -17.86 -6.48 8.97
C HIS A 37 -18.98 -6.13 9.95
N GLU A 38 -19.96 -5.35 9.51
CA GLU A 38 -21.05 -4.84 10.35
C GLU A 38 -20.50 -4.23 11.65
N ASN A 39 -20.65 -4.93 12.78
CA ASN A 39 -20.25 -4.54 14.13
C ASN A 39 -19.09 -5.40 14.68
N ASP A 40 -18.34 -6.06 13.82
CA ASP A 40 -17.19 -6.88 14.20
C ASP A 40 -15.95 -6.46 13.41
N LEU A 41 -14.83 -6.29 14.11
CA LEU A 41 -13.51 -6.25 13.53
C LEU A 41 -12.84 -7.62 13.68
N LEU A 42 -12.38 -8.18 12.56
CA LEU A 42 -11.51 -9.35 12.54
C LEU A 42 -10.06 -8.90 12.37
N ILE A 43 -9.17 -9.51 13.15
CA ILE A 43 -7.73 -9.26 13.11
C ILE A 43 -7.05 -10.62 12.96
N THR A 44 -6.44 -10.85 11.80
CA THR A 44 -5.63 -12.03 11.54
C THR A 44 -4.16 -11.71 11.70
N VAL A 45 -3.42 -12.57 12.40
CA VAL A 45 -1.98 -12.42 12.64
C VAL A 45 -1.21 -13.55 11.98
N PHE A 46 -0.20 -13.19 11.22
CA PHE A 46 0.80 -14.11 10.68
C PHE A 46 2.20 -13.66 11.11
N THR A 47 3.09 -14.61 11.39
CA THR A 47 4.51 -14.35 11.67
C THR A 47 5.38 -15.24 10.77
N SER A 48 6.69 -15.23 10.98
CA SER A 48 7.61 -16.20 10.34
C SER A 48 7.28 -17.67 10.68
N GLU A 49 6.48 -17.91 11.72
CA GLU A 49 5.99 -19.26 12.10
C GLU A 49 4.64 -19.60 11.45
N GLY A 50 4.12 -18.74 10.57
CA GLY A 50 2.83 -18.91 9.91
C GLY A 50 1.69 -18.24 10.68
N PHE A 51 0.46 -18.72 10.45
CA PHE A 51 -0.76 -18.25 11.11
C PHE A 51 -0.67 -18.41 12.63
N GLN A 52 -0.93 -17.31 13.34
CA GLN A 52 -0.88 -17.28 14.80
C GLN A 52 -2.29 -17.28 15.40
N THR A 53 -3.14 -16.35 14.94
CA THR A 53 -4.48 -16.19 15.50
C THR A 53 -5.41 -15.43 14.57
N LEU A 54 -6.71 -15.63 14.77
CA LEU A 54 -7.80 -14.81 14.28
C LEU A 54 -8.58 -14.30 15.49
N ARG A 55 -8.51 -12.99 15.76
CA ARG A 55 -9.28 -12.34 16.84
C ARG A 55 -10.52 -11.68 16.25
N ARG A 56 -11.65 -11.84 16.93
CA ARG A 56 -12.90 -11.12 16.63
C ARG A 56 -13.18 -10.16 17.76
N ILE A 57 -13.29 -8.89 17.41
CA ILE A 57 -13.51 -7.78 18.33
C ILE A 57 -14.88 -7.17 18.01
N PRO A 58 -15.88 -7.36 18.89
CA PRO A 58 -17.14 -6.64 18.78
C PRO A 58 -16.90 -5.14 18.96
N LEU A 59 -17.54 -4.32 18.13
CA LEU A 59 -17.46 -2.86 18.22
C LEU A 59 -18.79 -2.21 17.82
N GLU A 60 -19.02 -0.99 18.31
CA GLU A 60 -20.09 -0.14 17.81
C GLU A 60 -19.57 0.61 16.58
N ARG A 61 -20.11 0.29 15.40
CA ARG A 61 -19.55 0.74 14.12
C ARG A 61 -19.48 2.26 14.03
N ASP A 62 -20.57 2.95 14.35
CA ASP A 62 -20.64 4.40 14.21
C ASP A 62 -19.64 5.11 15.13
N GLU A 63 -19.54 4.69 16.40
CA GLU A 63 -18.55 5.24 17.35
C GLU A 63 -17.10 4.99 16.91
N PHE A 64 -16.84 3.82 16.30
CA PHE A 64 -15.54 3.48 15.75
C PHE A 64 -15.18 4.35 14.55
N LEU A 65 -16.12 4.56 13.62
CA LEU A 65 -15.92 5.44 12.46
C LEU A 65 -15.74 6.90 12.88
N ASP A 66 -16.51 7.38 13.85
CA ASP A 66 -16.35 8.73 14.42
C ASP A 66 -14.95 8.90 15.04
N SER A 67 -14.48 7.89 15.78
CA SER A 67 -13.14 7.89 16.37
C SER A 67 -12.03 7.88 15.31
N LEU A 68 -12.18 7.09 14.25
CA LEU A 68 -11.24 7.07 13.13
C LEU A 68 -11.18 8.43 12.42
N ASN A 69 -12.34 8.97 12.03
CA ASN A 69 -12.43 10.27 11.35
C ASN A 69 -11.84 11.40 12.20
N ALA A 70 -12.12 11.40 13.51
CA ALA A 70 -11.60 12.38 14.44
C ALA A 70 -10.08 12.29 14.61
N PHE A 71 -9.52 11.09 14.55
CA PHE A 71 -8.09 10.85 14.60
C PHE A 71 -7.41 11.30 13.30
N GLU A 72 -7.91 10.85 12.16
CA GLU A 72 -7.38 11.17 10.83
C GLU A 72 -7.37 12.67 10.56
N THR A 73 -8.46 13.37 10.90
CA THR A 73 -8.55 14.82 10.74
C THR A 73 -7.47 15.54 11.53
N ARG A 74 -7.23 15.14 12.78
CA ARG A 74 -6.21 15.77 13.65
C ARG A 74 -4.80 15.45 13.19
N VAL A 75 -4.53 14.22 12.77
CA VAL A 75 -3.20 13.82 12.27
C VAL A 75 -2.92 14.44 10.89
N SER A 76 -3.94 14.78 10.11
CA SER A 76 -3.76 15.33 8.75
C SER A 76 -3.80 16.86 8.68
N CYS A 77 -4.03 17.55 9.80
CA CYS A 77 -4.01 19.01 9.87
C CYS A 77 -2.82 19.51 10.71
N PRO A 78 -2.21 20.64 10.34
CA PRO A 78 -1.25 21.30 11.21
C PRO A 78 -1.96 21.81 12.47
N ALA A 79 -1.32 21.66 13.63
CA ALA A 79 -1.85 22.18 14.89
C ALA A 79 -1.87 23.71 14.91
N ASP A 80 -2.80 24.28 15.68
CA ASP A 80 -2.70 25.67 16.10
C ASP A 80 -1.46 25.82 17.02
N PRO A 81 -0.48 26.70 16.71
CA PRO A 81 0.70 26.89 17.54
C PRO A 81 0.40 27.22 19.01
N GLN A 82 -0.79 27.75 19.32
CA GLN A 82 -1.21 28.06 20.69
C GLN A 82 -1.80 26.84 21.42
N ARG A 83 -2.15 25.78 20.70
CA ARG A 83 -2.83 24.59 21.23
C ARG A 83 -2.10 23.28 20.93
N GLU A 84 -0.91 23.33 20.33
CA GLU A 84 -0.13 22.16 19.91
C GLU A 84 -0.04 21.09 21.00
N ASP A 85 0.34 21.44 22.23
CA ASP A 85 0.43 20.48 23.34
C ASP A 85 -0.91 19.81 23.68
N SER A 86 -2.01 20.58 23.60
CA SER A 86 -3.36 20.06 23.88
C SER A 86 -3.84 19.17 22.74
N GLU A 87 -3.58 19.54 21.49
CA GLU A 87 -3.93 18.75 20.31
C GLU A 87 -3.15 17.43 20.27
N ILE A 88 -1.85 17.46 20.57
CA ILE A 88 -1.04 16.24 20.71
C ILE A 88 -1.63 15.32 21.78
N LEU A 89 -2.07 15.86 22.91
CA LEU A 89 -2.71 15.06 23.95
C LEU A 89 -4.03 14.44 23.48
N GLU A 90 -4.88 15.20 22.78
CA GLU A 90 -6.13 14.69 22.18
C GLU A 90 -5.83 13.56 21.18
N ILE A 91 -4.83 13.73 20.32
CA ILE A 91 -4.38 12.71 19.37
C ILE A 91 -3.92 11.46 20.10
N LYS A 92 -3.13 11.59 21.18
CA LYS A 92 -2.68 10.44 21.99
C LYS A 92 -3.85 9.72 22.65
N VAL A 93 -4.87 10.43 23.14
CA VAL A 93 -6.07 9.83 23.75
C VAL A 93 -6.84 9.01 22.73
N ILE A 94 -7.15 9.57 21.56
CA ILE A 94 -7.88 8.85 20.51
C ILE A 94 -7.01 7.70 19.96
N GLY A 95 -5.72 7.97 19.71
CA GLY A 95 -4.75 6.99 19.25
C GLY A 95 -4.57 5.82 20.22
N THR A 96 -4.69 6.04 21.52
CA THR A 96 -4.70 4.99 22.55
C THR A 96 -5.94 4.11 22.45
N ALA A 97 -7.12 4.72 22.27
CA ALA A 97 -8.36 3.97 22.12
C ALA A 97 -8.31 3.06 20.87
N LEU A 98 -7.84 3.62 19.74
CA LEU A 98 -7.63 2.86 18.50
C LEU A 98 -6.55 1.79 18.67
N TYR A 99 -5.43 2.09 19.34
CA TYR A 99 -4.37 1.11 19.63
C TYR A 99 -4.92 -0.09 20.43
N ASN A 100 -5.68 0.19 21.50
CA ASN A 100 -6.25 -0.85 22.35
C ASN A 100 -7.24 -1.75 21.62
N LEU A 101 -7.91 -1.23 20.58
CA LEU A 101 -8.85 -1.98 19.75
C LEU A 101 -8.14 -2.77 18.64
N LEU A 102 -7.19 -2.14 17.94
CA LEU A 102 -6.54 -2.70 16.75
C LEU A 102 -5.34 -3.60 17.07
N LEU A 103 -4.53 -3.25 18.07
CA LEU A 103 -3.27 -3.94 18.38
C LEU A 103 -3.31 -4.63 19.74
N GLY A 104 -4.04 -4.07 20.71
CA GLY A 104 -4.19 -4.63 22.05
C GLY A 104 -4.54 -6.13 22.09
N PRO A 105 -5.53 -6.62 21.30
CA PRO A 105 -5.94 -8.03 21.34
C PRO A 105 -4.93 -9.03 20.76
N VAL A 106 -3.91 -8.53 20.06
CA VAL A 106 -2.90 -9.33 19.36
C VAL A 106 -1.46 -9.02 19.80
N GLU A 107 -1.28 -8.14 20.79
CA GLU A 107 0.04 -7.67 21.20
C GLU A 107 0.97 -8.79 21.72
N GLU A 108 0.40 -9.86 22.28
CA GLU A 108 1.16 -11.03 22.74
C GLU A 108 1.98 -11.70 21.62
N TYR A 109 1.50 -11.64 20.38
CA TYR A 109 2.17 -12.20 19.20
C TYR A 109 3.23 -11.27 18.60
N LEU A 110 3.36 -10.04 19.11
CA LEU A 110 4.21 -8.98 18.56
C LEU A 110 5.48 -8.71 19.38
N THR A 111 5.78 -9.56 20.38
CA THR A 111 6.85 -9.33 21.36
C THR A 111 8.26 -9.30 20.76
N GLU A 112 8.57 -10.20 19.82
CA GLU A 112 9.87 -10.26 19.12
C GLU A 112 9.85 -9.56 17.74
N VAL A 113 8.72 -8.98 17.37
CA VAL A 113 8.51 -8.39 16.05
C VAL A 113 9.19 -7.02 15.98
N LYS A 114 9.86 -6.75 14.86
CA LYS A 114 10.51 -5.47 14.54
C LYS A 114 9.85 -4.77 13.36
N HIS A 115 9.20 -5.53 12.47
CA HIS A 115 8.53 -5.02 11.30
C HIS A 115 7.07 -5.48 11.26
N LEU A 116 6.14 -4.55 11.10
CA LEU A 116 4.72 -4.84 10.95
C LEU A 116 4.26 -4.52 9.53
N VAL A 117 3.69 -5.55 8.90
CA VAL A 117 3.01 -5.44 7.62
C VAL A 117 1.52 -5.28 7.90
N ILE A 118 0.93 -4.17 7.48
CA ILE A 118 -0.47 -3.85 7.67
C ILE A 118 -1.23 -4.15 6.38
N VAL A 119 -2.28 -4.96 6.47
CA VAL A 119 -3.25 -5.18 5.37
C VAL A 119 -4.58 -4.55 5.80
N PRO A 120 -4.83 -3.28 5.46
CA PRO A 120 -6.05 -2.59 5.86
C PRO A 120 -7.23 -2.96 4.95
N THR A 121 -8.45 -2.68 5.42
CA THR A 121 -9.71 -2.82 4.65
C THR A 121 -10.67 -1.70 5.00
N GLY A 122 -11.46 -1.23 4.04
CA GLY A 122 -12.48 -0.20 4.26
C GLY A 122 -11.86 1.05 4.92
N PRO A 123 -12.49 1.64 5.95
CA PRO A 123 -12.03 2.87 6.61
C PRO A 123 -10.64 2.83 7.25
N LEU A 124 -10.03 1.64 7.39
CA LEU A 124 -8.65 1.52 7.90
C LEU A 124 -7.59 1.82 6.83
N THR A 125 -7.97 1.99 5.56
CA THR A 125 -7.06 2.31 4.45
C THR A 125 -6.45 3.71 4.56
N THR A 126 -7.08 4.62 5.30
CA THR A 126 -6.65 6.00 5.51
C THR A 126 -6.01 6.24 6.88
N LEU A 127 -5.97 5.22 7.73
CA LEU A 127 -5.47 5.31 9.09
C LEU A 127 -3.92 5.37 9.14
N PRO A 128 -3.32 6.44 9.68
CA PRO A 128 -1.89 6.50 9.95
C PRO A 128 -1.52 5.64 11.17
N PHE A 129 -1.34 4.32 10.97
CA PHE A 129 -0.98 3.38 12.03
C PHE A 129 0.28 3.81 12.81
N ALA A 130 1.22 4.48 12.14
CA ALA A 130 2.42 5.05 12.73
C ALA A 130 2.14 5.93 13.96
N ALA A 131 1.01 6.66 13.95
CA ALA A 131 0.60 7.58 15.00
C ALA A 131 -0.25 6.95 16.11
N LEU A 132 -0.58 5.65 16.03
CA LEU A 132 -1.26 4.97 17.13
C LEU A 132 -0.35 4.98 18.37
N PHE A 133 -0.92 5.34 19.52
CA PHE A 133 -0.15 5.56 20.74
C PHE A 133 -0.39 4.43 21.72
N ARG A 134 0.69 3.84 22.22
CA ARG A 134 0.62 2.87 23.30
C ARG A 134 1.04 3.55 24.61
N PRO A 135 0.11 3.73 25.56
CA PRO A 135 0.46 4.28 26.86
C PRO A 135 1.31 3.29 27.68
N ASN A 136 2.21 3.83 28.49
CA ASN A 136 2.87 3.07 29.53
C ASN A 136 1.87 2.71 30.64
N LYS A 137 2.05 1.52 31.23
CA LYS A 137 1.14 1.03 32.30
C LYS A 137 1.15 1.93 33.54
N ASP A 138 2.27 2.57 33.82
CA ASP A 138 2.49 3.35 35.05
C ASP A 138 2.21 4.84 34.88
N ASP A 139 2.21 5.35 33.65
CA ASP A 139 1.91 6.75 33.33
C ASP A 139 1.20 6.83 31.96
N PRO A 140 -0.13 7.02 31.94
CA PRO A 140 -0.93 7.13 30.72
C PRO A 140 -0.56 8.30 29.81
N GLY A 141 0.15 9.32 30.33
CA GLY A 141 0.66 10.44 29.53
C GLY A 141 1.97 10.15 28.81
N SER A 142 2.68 9.10 29.25
CA SER A 142 3.91 8.60 28.63
C SER A 142 3.65 7.30 27.88
N GLY A 143 4.52 6.97 26.94
CA GLY A 143 4.33 5.83 26.06
C GLY A 143 5.01 6.07 24.73
N ASP A 144 4.79 5.14 23.81
CA ASP A 144 5.46 5.14 22.52
C ASP A 144 4.43 5.15 21.40
N TYR A 145 4.71 5.92 20.35
CA TYR A 145 4.00 5.76 19.08
C TYR A 145 4.36 4.41 18.44
N LEU A 146 3.48 3.87 17.60
CA LEU A 146 3.72 2.58 16.96
C LEU A 146 5.01 2.59 16.12
N ILE A 147 5.30 3.71 15.46
CA ILE A 147 6.51 3.87 14.64
C ILE A 147 7.81 3.84 15.46
N GLU A 148 7.76 4.13 16.76
CA GLU A 148 8.93 4.05 17.64
C GLU A 148 9.29 2.59 17.97
N ARG A 149 8.32 1.68 17.84
CA ARG A 149 8.47 0.26 18.14
C ARG A 149 8.71 -0.60 16.90
N PHE A 150 8.01 -0.32 15.81
CA PHE A 150 8.06 -1.14 14.60
C PHE A 150 8.33 -0.27 13.37
N SER A 151 9.13 -0.79 12.42
CA SER A 151 9.06 -0.30 11.05
C SER A 151 7.76 -0.79 10.42
N LEU A 152 7.16 0.01 9.55
CA LEU A 152 5.82 -0.24 9.00
C LEU A 152 5.87 -0.36 7.48
N SER A 153 5.07 -1.28 6.96
CA SER A 153 4.71 -1.33 5.54
C SER A 153 3.27 -1.75 5.37
N TYR A 154 2.72 -1.46 4.21
CA TYR A 154 1.34 -1.72 3.87
C TYR A 154 1.28 -2.60 2.62
N LEU A 155 0.34 -3.53 2.61
CA LEU A 155 0.00 -4.29 1.42
C LEU A 155 -1.50 -4.14 1.12
N PRO A 156 -1.90 -4.02 -0.15
CA PRO A 156 -3.32 -4.01 -0.50
C PRO A 156 -4.01 -5.35 -0.20
N SER A 157 -3.24 -6.44 -0.26
CA SER A 157 -3.70 -7.81 -0.09
C SER A 157 -2.60 -8.70 0.50
N ILE A 158 -3.01 -9.81 1.14
CA ILE A 158 -2.14 -10.82 1.74
C ILE A 158 -1.36 -11.61 0.67
N LEU A 159 -1.84 -11.63 -0.58
CA LEU A 159 -1.29 -12.46 -1.64
C LEU A 159 -0.07 -11.86 -2.36
N CYS A 160 0.77 -11.11 -1.64
CA CYS A 160 1.93 -10.46 -2.22
C CYS A 160 3.22 -11.27 -2.00
N ARG A 161 3.82 -11.78 -3.08
CA ARG A 161 5.02 -12.65 -3.06
C ARG A 161 6.28 -11.90 -3.40
N SER A 162 7.30 -11.97 -2.55
CA SER A 162 8.55 -11.22 -2.72
C SER A 162 9.71 -12.08 -3.26
N LYS A 163 10.55 -11.54 -4.16
CA LYS A 163 11.83 -12.12 -4.62
C LYS A 163 12.95 -11.09 -4.52
N SER A 164 14.07 -11.43 -3.90
CA SER A 164 15.12 -10.46 -3.56
C SER A 164 15.89 -9.87 -4.73
N SER A 165 16.11 -8.55 -4.72
CA SER A 165 17.09 -7.87 -5.55
C SER A 165 17.59 -6.60 -4.84
N PHE A 166 18.84 -6.60 -4.38
CA PHE A 166 19.50 -5.38 -3.94
C PHE A 166 19.87 -4.52 -5.15
N SER A 167 19.58 -3.22 -5.07
CA SER A 167 19.95 -2.24 -6.08
C SER A 167 21.12 -1.37 -5.58
N LEU A 168 21.98 -0.93 -6.50
CA LEU A 168 23.18 -0.13 -6.20
C LEU A 168 22.93 1.40 -6.29
N PHE A 169 21.66 1.84 -6.28
CA PHE A 169 21.23 3.25 -6.45
C PHE A 169 21.94 3.98 -7.61
N GLU A 170 22.07 3.34 -8.77
CA GLU A 170 22.77 3.91 -9.92
C GLU A 170 21.89 4.81 -10.79
N LYS A 171 20.60 4.49 -10.89
CA LYS A 171 19.58 5.13 -11.72
C LYS A 171 18.50 5.75 -10.84
N VAL A 172 18.84 6.89 -10.25
CA VAL A 172 17.93 7.73 -9.46
C VAL A 172 17.41 8.86 -10.33
N PHE A 173 16.09 9.02 -10.41
CA PHE A 173 15.42 10.12 -11.12
C PHE A 173 14.72 11.02 -10.11
N ILE A 174 15.10 12.29 -10.11
CA ILE A 174 14.52 13.33 -9.27
C ILE A 174 13.68 14.23 -10.17
N VAL A 175 12.36 14.12 -10.06
CA VAL A 175 11.41 14.84 -10.90
C VAL A 175 10.88 16.06 -10.15
N ASN A 176 11.00 17.24 -10.74
CA ASN A 176 10.38 18.48 -10.25
C ASN A 176 9.87 19.27 -11.45
N PHE A 177 8.57 19.16 -11.74
CA PHE A 177 8.00 19.76 -12.94
C PHE A 177 7.71 21.26 -12.80
N ALA A 178 7.39 21.75 -11.61
CA ALA A 178 6.81 23.09 -11.49
C ALA A 178 7.81 24.18 -11.11
N ASN A 179 9.10 23.86 -10.89
CA ASN A 179 10.03 24.81 -10.24
C ASN A 179 9.34 25.49 -9.05
N PHE A 180 8.61 24.70 -8.26
CA PHE A 180 8.04 25.18 -7.01
C PHE A 180 9.17 25.84 -6.19
N GLY A 181 8.81 26.82 -5.38
CA GLY A 181 9.71 27.85 -4.84
C GLY A 181 11.05 27.40 -4.24
N PRO A 182 11.86 28.34 -3.73
CA PRO A 182 13.26 28.09 -3.36
C PRO A 182 13.48 26.89 -2.41
N SER A 183 12.49 26.52 -1.59
CA SER A 183 12.53 25.32 -0.74
C SER A 183 12.60 23.99 -1.51
N GLU A 184 11.87 23.87 -2.62
CA GLU A 184 11.83 22.64 -3.43
C GLU A 184 13.04 22.52 -4.36
N MET A 185 13.65 23.65 -4.76
CA MET A 185 14.96 23.61 -5.42
C MET A 185 16.05 23.14 -4.46
N HIS A 186 16.02 23.61 -3.21
CA HIS A 186 17.03 23.23 -2.22
C HIS A 186 17.03 21.71 -1.95
N ILE A 187 15.87 21.09 -1.77
CA ILE A 187 15.78 19.64 -1.53
C ILE A 187 16.26 18.81 -2.74
N VAL A 188 15.98 19.25 -3.97
CA VAL A 188 16.50 18.59 -5.18
C VAL A 188 18.02 18.66 -5.23
N GLU A 189 18.62 19.76 -4.77
CA GLU A 189 20.07 19.90 -4.66
C GLU A 189 20.66 19.02 -3.56
N GLU A 190 20.08 19.01 -2.35
CA GLU A 190 20.55 18.16 -1.25
C GLU A 190 20.41 16.66 -1.58
N THR A 191 19.31 16.26 -2.20
CA THR A 191 19.10 14.88 -2.66
C THR A 191 20.14 14.50 -3.71
N HIS A 192 20.47 15.41 -4.64
CA HIS A 192 21.52 15.16 -5.63
C HIS A 192 22.93 15.10 -5.01
N LYS A 193 23.17 15.71 -3.84
CA LYS A 193 24.44 15.50 -3.12
C LYS A 193 24.55 14.08 -2.56
N LEU A 194 23.44 13.51 -2.10
CA LEU A 194 23.36 12.12 -1.64
C LEU A 194 23.46 11.12 -2.80
N PHE A 195 22.92 11.48 -3.97
CA PHE A 195 23.00 10.69 -5.21
C PHE A 195 23.68 11.48 -6.33
N PRO A 196 25.02 11.52 -6.39
CA PRO A 196 25.74 12.32 -7.40
C PRO A 196 25.49 11.90 -8.86
N LYS A 197 24.97 10.69 -9.10
CA LYS A 197 24.58 10.17 -10.42
C LYS A 197 23.09 10.41 -10.74
N ALA A 198 22.32 11.03 -9.83
CA ALA A 198 20.90 11.22 -10.04
C ALA A 198 20.61 12.11 -11.24
N THR A 199 19.65 11.71 -12.05
CA THR A 199 19.15 12.49 -13.18
C THR A 199 18.04 13.41 -12.68
N LYS A 200 18.26 14.73 -12.76
CA LYS A 200 17.22 15.73 -12.51
C LYS A 200 16.32 15.85 -13.75
N VAL A 201 15.01 15.75 -13.56
CA VAL A 201 14.01 15.82 -14.63
C VAL A 201 13.03 16.94 -14.33
N ASN A 202 13.00 17.93 -15.22
CA ASN A 202 12.25 19.17 -14.98
C ASN A 202 11.08 19.33 -15.98
N ASP A 203 10.90 18.38 -16.89
CA ASP A 203 9.88 18.41 -17.93
C ASP A 203 9.24 17.03 -18.14
N VAL A 204 7.95 17.05 -18.50
CA VAL A 204 7.13 15.83 -18.65
C VAL A 204 7.62 14.96 -19.80
N LEU A 205 8.07 15.56 -20.91
CA LEU A 205 8.46 14.82 -22.11
C LEU A 205 9.72 13.97 -21.86
N SER A 206 10.71 14.51 -21.16
CA SER A 206 11.90 13.80 -20.73
C SER A 206 11.53 12.64 -19.81
N LEU A 207 10.66 12.84 -18.82
CA LEU A 207 10.23 11.74 -17.95
C LEU A 207 9.58 10.61 -18.75
N LYS A 208 8.60 10.93 -19.61
CA LYS A 208 7.94 9.92 -20.45
C LYS A 208 8.93 9.19 -21.36
N LYS A 209 9.97 9.89 -21.84
CA LYS A 209 11.05 9.25 -22.61
C LYS A 209 11.82 8.26 -21.75
N TYR A 210 12.29 8.66 -20.56
CA TYR A 210 13.02 7.77 -19.66
C TYR A 210 12.19 6.54 -19.26
N LEU A 211 10.91 6.72 -18.93
CA LEU A 211 9.98 5.61 -18.62
C LEU A 211 9.79 4.61 -19.78
N LYS A 212 10.07 5.01 -21.03
CA LYS A 212 9.98 4.17 -22.23
C LYS A 212 11.32 3.57 -22.66
N THR A 213 12.44 4.18 -22.27
CA THR A 213 13.78 3.77 -22.70
C THR A 213 14.56 3.01 -21.65
N GLU A 214 14.34 3.30 -20.37
CA GLU A 214 15.02 2.62 -19.27
C GLU A 214 14.37 1.26 -19.01
N ASP A 215 15.21 0.23 -18.80
CA ASP A 215 14.74 -1.09 -18.39
C ASP A 215 14.49 -1.17 -16.88
N PHE A 216 15.23 -0.38 -16.09
CA PHE A 216 15.21 -0.39 -14.63
C PHE A 216 15.50 1.00 -14.06
N ILE A 217 14.78 1.38 -13.01
CA ILE A 217 14.93 2.63 -12.25
C ILE A 217 14.99 2.24 -10.77
N ASP A 218 16.05 2.65 -10.07
CA ASP A 218 16.23 2.36 -8.65
C ASP A 218 15.27 3.19 -7.81
N VAL A 219 15.24 4.50 -8.06
CA VAL A 219 14.38 5.44 -7.35
C VAL A 219 13.80 6.43 -8.35
N LEU A 220 12.48 6.55 -8.38
CA LEU A 220 11.77 7.62 -9.06
C LEU A 220 11.09 8.47 -7.99
N HIS A 221 11.64 9.65 -7.73
CA HIS A 221 11.11 10.58 -6.74
C HIS A 221 10.45 11.77 -7.43
N ILE A 222 9.14 11.92 -7.24
CA ILE A 222 8.35 13.01 -7.77
C ILE A 222 8.10 14.05 -6.66
N PHE A 223 8.75 15.20 -6.81
CA PHE A 223 8.57 16.38 -5.98
C PHE A 223 7.44 17.24 -6.55
N GLY A 224 6.41 17.43 -5.75
CA GLY A 224 5.27 18.27 -6.07
C GLY A 224 4.29 17.61 -7.06
N GLY A 225 3.02 17.97 -6.93
CA GLY A 225 1.94 17.45 -7.74
C GLY A 225 0.79 16.92 -6.89
N LYS A 226 -0.42 16.99 -7.43
CA LYS A 226 -1.60 16.45 -6.78
C LYS A 226 -2.04 15.23 -7.55
N VAL A 227 -1.96 14.06 -6.92
CA VAL A 227 -2.52 12.85 -7.52
C VAL A 227 -3.98 12.77 -7.10
N PHE A 228 -4.89 13.04 -8.04
CA PHE A 228 -6.32 12.82 -7.80
C PHE A 228 -6.73 11.43 -8.26
N ILE A 229 -7.41 10.68 -7.40
CA ILE A 229 -7.92 9.34 -7.72
C ILE A 229 -9.39 9.28 -7.36
N GLY A 230 -10.25 9.43 -8.35
CA GLY A 230 -11.68 9.27 -8.15
C GLY A 230 -12.26 8.11 -8.91
N ALA A 231 -13.39 7.59 -8.42
CA ALA A 231 -14.09 6.47 -9.05
C ALA A 231 -14.28 6.68 -10.56
N ARG A 232 -14.60 7.90 -11.00
CA ARG A 232 -14.81 8.28 -12.43
C ARG A 232 -13.58 8.79 -13.17
N GLU A 233 -12.51 9.09 -12.46
CA GLU A 233 -11.31 9.77 -12.97
C GLU A 233 -10.05 9.13 -12.37
N SER A 234 -9.93 7.81 -12.49
CA SER A 234 -8.77 7.03 -12.04
C SER A 234 -7.47 7.38 -12.80
N TRP A 235 -7.56 8.27 -13.77
CA TRP A 235 -6.52 8.66 -14.71
C TRP A 235 -6.17 10.14 -14.60
N ALA A 236 -6.54 10.78 -13.49
CA ALA A 236 -6.29 12.20 -13.31
C ALA A 236 -4.78 12.49 -13.40
N PRO A 237 -4.43 13.68 -13.92
CA PRO A 237 -3.04 14.06 -14.06
C PRO A 237 -2.38 14.21 -12.69
N ILE A 238 -1.25 13.52 -12.49
CA ILE A 238 -0.30 13.75 -11.39
C ILE A 238 0.25 15.18 -11.49
N TYR A 239 0.49 15.62 -12.73
CA TYR A 239 0.91 16.98 -13.06
C TYR A 239 0.31 17.39 -14.40
N SER A 240 -0.16 18.64 -14.49
CA SER A 240 -0.63 19.23 -15.74
C SER A 240 -0.16 20.67 -15.85
N SER A 241 0.49 21.01 -16.96
CA SER A 241 0.84 22.38 -17.32
C SER A 241 0.68 22.62 -18.82
N ASP A 242 0.97 23.84 -19.25
CA ASP A 242 1.09 24.20 -20.67
C ASP A 242 2.16 23.37 -21.40
N GLN A 243 3.14 22.81 -20.67
CA GLN A 243 4.20 21.97 -21.22
C GLN A 243 3.83 20.48 -21.31
N GLY A 244 2.65 20.10 -20.82
CA GLY A 244 2.10 18.76 -20.96
C GLY A 244 1.57 18.17 -19.66
N THR A 245 1.09 16.94 -19.79
CA THR A 245 0.39 16.24 -18.71
C THR A 245 1.09 14.92 -18.39
N PHE A 246 1.40 14.70 -17.12
CA PHE A 246 1.87 13.44 -16.56
C PHE A 246 0.79 12.84 -15.69
N SER A 247 0.45 11.57 -15.90
CA SER A 247 -0.67 10.90 -15.23
C SER A 247 -0.28 9.48 -14.80
N LEU A 248 -1.15 8.83 -14.03
CA LEU A 248 -0.92 7.43 -13.63
C LEU A 248 -0.76 6.52 -14.85
N THR A 249 -1.47 6.76 -15.96
CA THR A 249 -1.36 5.93 -17.17
C THR A 249 0.04 5.93 -17.76
N ASP A 250 0.79 7.04 -17.64
CA ASP A 250 2.18 7.10 -18.08
C ASP A 250 3.11 6.17 -17.26
N LEU A 251 2.80 5.98 -15.98
CA LEU A 251 3.47 5.00 -15.13
C LEU A 251 3.04 3.57 -15.49
N LEU A 252 1.74 3.35 -15.77
CA LEU A 252 1.23 2.03 -16.15
C LEU A 252 1.75 1.55 -17.52
N GLU A 253 1.94 2.47 -18.46
CA GLU A 253 2.52 2.20 -19.77
C GLU A 253 4.06 2.15 -19.75
N SER A 254 4.67 2.40 -18.58
CA SER A 254 6.13 2.38 -18.46
C SER A 254 6.69 0.99 -18.78
N LYS A 255 7.80 0.99 -19.53
CA LYS A 255 8.60 -0.22 -19.74
C LYS A 255 9.56 -0.48 -18.60
N ALA A 256 9.95 0.58 -17.89
CA ALA A 256 10.90 0.51 -16.80
C ALA A 256 10.31 -0.27 -15.62
N TYR A 257 11.14 -1.14 -15.03
CA TYR A 257 10.89 -1.62 -13.69
C TYR A 257 11.33 -0.55 -12.68
N ILE A 258 10.45 -0.14 -11.77
CA ILE A 258 10.74 0.89 -10.77
C ILE A 258 10.80 0.24 -9.40
N ASP A 259 11.97 0.24 -8.75
CA ASP A 259 12.10 -0.39 -7.42
C ASP A 259 11.48 0.46 -6.30
N LEU A 260 11.62 1.78 -6.37
CA LEU A 260 11.03 2.70 -5.39
C LEU A 260 10.45 3.94 -6.08
N LEU A 261 9.12 4.09 -6.00
CA LEU A 261 8.39 5.29 -6.42
C LEU A 261 8.03 6.12 -5.19
N ILE A 262 8.36 7.41 -5.19
CA ILE A 262 8.04 8.32 -4.07
C ILE A 262 7.23 9.50 -4.57
N PHE A 263 6.10 9.77 -3.92
CA PHE A 263 5.33 11.00 -4.03
C PHE A 263 5.51 11.82 -2.75
N SER A 264 6.11 13.03 -2.86
CA SER A 264 6.35 13.91 -1.71
C SER A 264 5.19 14.84 -1.36
N ASP A 265 4.17 14.90 -2.20
CA ASP A 265 3.06 15.84 -2.09
C ASP A 265 1.72 15.10 -2.10
N SER A 266 0.61 15.83 -1.96
CA SER A 266 -0.70 15.27 -1.62
C SER A 266 -1.26 14.24 -2.62
N PHE A 267 -1.86 13.21 -2.04
CA PHE A 267 -2.68 12.22 -2.74
C PHE A 267 -4.14 12.45 -2.32
N GLU A 268 -4.98 12.88 -3.25
CA GLU A 268 -6.39 13.14 -3.03
C GLU A 268 -7.21 12.00 -3.64
N SER A 269 -7.83 11.17 -2.83
CA SER A 269 -8.71 10.11 -3.32
C SER A 269 -10.17 10.42 -3.03
N SER A 270 -11.06 10.19 -4.00
CA SER A 270 -12.51 10.21 -3.76
C SER A 270 -13.05 8.79 -3.64
N GLY A 271 -13.50 8.46 -2.43
CA GLY A 271 -13.95 7.11 -2.02
C GLY A 271 -12.94 6.40 -1.12
N GLU A 272 -13.43 5.61 -0.17
CA GLU A 272 -12.64 4.97 0.89
C GLU A 272 -11.55 4.01 0.36
N GLU A 273 -11.76 3.42 -0.82
CA GLU A 273 -10.87 2.38 -1.36
C GLU A 273 -10.07 2.84 -2.60
N ALA A 274 -10.32 4.06 -3.11
CA ALA A 274 -9.70 4.54 -4.33
C ALA A 274 -8.15 4.60 -4.25
N LEU A 275 -7.61 5.02 -3.10
CA LEU A 275 -6.17 4.96 -2.84
C LEU A 275 -5.62 3.53 -2.94
N LEU A 276 -6.29 2.56 -2.31
CA LEU A 276 -5.81 1.18 -2.27
C LEU A 276 -5.80 0.55 -3.67
N TYR A 277 -6.85 0.78 -4.46
CA TYR A 277 -6.92 0.31 -5.84
C TYR A 277 -5.80 0.87 -6.70
N ALA A 278 -5.52 2.17 -6.58
CA ALA A 278 -4.44 2.78 -7.33
C ALA A 278 -3.07 2.24 -6.95
N ILE A 279 -2.81 2.08 -5.65
CA ILE A 279 -1.59 1.45 -5.16
C ILE A 279 -1.47 0.02 -5.69
N GLU A 280 -2.55 -0.76 -5.67
CA GLU A 280 -2.57 -2.11 -6.20
C GLU A 280 -2.24 -2.16 -7.70
N ILE A 281 -2.85 -1.28 -8.49
CA ILE A 281 -2.60 -1.17 -9.93
C ILE A 281 -1.15 -0.76 -10.19
N LEU A 282 -0.60 0.19 -9.45
CA LEU A 282 0.80 0.62 -9.59
C LEU A 282 1.77 -0.51 -9.22
N LEU A 283 1.52 -1.23 -8.13
CA LEU A 283 2.32 -2.40 -7.74
C LEU A 283 2.26 -3.53 -8.79
N ALA A 284 1.13 -3.67 -9.49
CA ALA A 284 1.01 -4.56 -10.63
C ALA A 284 1.77 -4.04 -11.88
N ALA A 285 1.96 -2.74 -12.02
CA ALA A 285 2.58 -2.08 -13.17
C ALA A 285 4.12 -1.96 -13.11
N ARG A 286 4.81 -2.95 -12.54
CA ARG A 286 6.30 -3.02 -12.45
C ARG A 286 6.90 -1.98 -11.51
N ILE A 287 6.10 -1.44 -10.60
CA ILE A 287 6.58 -0.70 -9.44
C ILE A 287 6.62 -1.65 -8.24
N ASN A 288 7.73 -1.69 -7.52
CA ASN A 288 7.92 -2.64 -6.42
C ASN A 288 7.52 -2.08 -5.06
N THR A 289 7.91 -0.83 -4.83
CA THR A 289 7.64 -0.11 -3.58
C THR A 289 7.14 1.29 -3.90
N ILE A 290 6.14 1.75 -3.15
CA ILE A 290 5.60 3.09 -3.28
C ILE A 290 5.63 3.74 -1.91
N ILE A 291 6.19 4.94 -1.80
CA ILE A 291 6.01 5.80 -0.63
C ILE A 291 5.15 6.98 -1.06
N CYS A 292 4.01 7.16 -0.40
CA CYS A 292 3.11 8.27 -0.67
C CYS A 292 2.39 8.67 0.63
N PRO A 293 1.84 9.90 0.69
CA PRO A 293 1.01 10.27 1.81
C PRO A 293 -0.33 9.52 1.76
N ILE A 294 -0.84 9.12 2.91
CA ILE A 294 -2.12 8.41 3.05
C ILE A 294 -3.32 9.38 3.11
N ASN A 295 -3.08 10.62 3.51
CA ASN A 295 -4.03 11.72 3.58
C ASN A 295 -3.43 12.98 2.93
N PRO A 296 -4.25 13.93 2.43
CA PRO A 296 -3.74 15.16 1.84
C PRO A 296 -2.98 15.99 2.89
N CYS A 297 -1.66 15.99 2.81
CA CYS A 297 -0.76 16.67 3.74
C CYS A 297 0.23 17.51 2.94
N SER A 298 0.22 18.84 3.13
CA SER A 298 1.23 19.71 2.55
C SER A 298 1.97 20.48 3.65
N ASN A 299 3.12 19.95 4.05
CA ASN A 299 4.19 20.74 4.64
C ASN A 299 5.52 20.40 3.94
N PRO A 300 5.91 21.16 2.91
CA PRO A 300 7.11 20.88 2.13
C PRO A 300 8.37 20.80 2.99
N SER A 301 8.50 21.60 4.06
CA SER A 301 9.71 21.61 4.89
C SER A 301 9.90 20.28 5.63
N ALA A 302 8.88 19.82 6.35
CA ALA A 302 8.97 18.57 7.11
C ALA A 302 9.09 17.34 6.19
N SER A 303 8.36 17.34 5.07
CA SER A 303 8.49 16.28 4.05
C SER A 303 9.92 16.21 3.49
N ASN A 304 10.56 17.36 3.24
CA ASN A 304 11.92 17.42 2.74
C ASN A 304 12.92 16.83 3.74
N ASP A 305 12.84 17.22 5.01
CA ASP A 305 13.70 16.67 6.07
C ASP A 305 13.51 15.15 6.20
N LEU A 306 12.26 14.69 6.18
CA LEU A 306 11.92 13.27 6.20
C LEU A 306 12.63 12.51 5.07
N PHE A 307 12.52 12.99 3.83
CA PHE A 307 13.15 12.29 2.70
C PHE A 307 14.68 12.38 2.69
N LEU A 308 15.29 13.46 3.20
CA LEU A 308 16.74 13.52 3.37
C LEU A 308 17.25 12.49 4.38
N TYR A 309 16.62 12.40 5.56
CA TYR A 309 16.97 11.38 6.55
C TYR A 309 16.71 9.97 6.02
N PHE A 310 15.61 9.79 5.28
CA PHE A 310 15.30 8.52 4.62
C PHE A 310 16.43 8.10 3.69
N TYR A 311 16.88 8.98 2.78
CA TYR A 311 17.94 8.67 1.84
C TYR A 311 19.30 8.47 2.50
N GLN A 312 19.61 9.20 3.58
CA GLN A 312 20.81 8.94 4.38
C GLN A 312 20.77 7.54 5.00
N CYS A 313 19.63 7.12 5.56
CA CYS A 313 19.51 5.77 6.12
C CYS A 313 19.60 4.71 5.03
N LEU A 314 18.90 4.92 3.92
CA LEU A 314 18.85 4.01 2.78
C LEU A 314 20.25 3.79 2.16
N THR A 315 21.03 4.85 1.98
CA THR A 315 22.42 4.77 1.49
C THR A 315 23.39 4.14 2.49
N ASN A 316 23.04 4.14 3.78
CA ASN A 316 23.76 3.44 4.85
C ASN A 316 23.34 1.97 5.03
N GLY A 317 22.54 1.41 4.11
CA GLY A 317 22.20 -0.01 4.07
C GLY A 317 20.98 -0.42 4.88
N TYR A 318 20.18 0.54 5.35
CA TYR A 318 18.89 0.25 5.98
C TYR A 318 17.91 -0.29 4.92
N THR A 319 16.98 -1.15 5.33
CA THR A 319 15.85 -1.50 4.45
C THR A 319 14.95 -0.28 4.22
N LYS A 320 14.10 -0.30 3.18
CA LYS A 320 13.20 0.82 2.87
C LYS A 320 12.29 1.16 4.06
N ALA A 321 11.73 0.16 4.74
CA ALA A 321 10.89 0.41 5.92
C ALA A 321 11.69 0.89 7.15
N GLU A 322 12.89 0.36 7.40
CA GLU A 322 13.74 0.84 8.50
C GLU A 322 14.24 2.27 8.24
N ALA A 323 14.55 2.61 6.99
CA ALA A 323 14.94 3.96 6.60
C ALA A 323 13.79 4.95 6.79
N LEU A 324 12.56 4.57 6.40
CA LEU A 324 11.38 5.42 6.60
C LEU A 324 11.06 5.59 8.09
N GLN A 325 11.13 4.51 8.87
CA GLN A 325 10.95 4.55 10.31
C GLN A 325 11.98 5.48 10.97
N ALA A 326 13.27 5.35 10.62
CA ALA A 326 14.32 6.18 11.17
C ALA A 326 14.10 7.67 10.86
N ALA A 327 13.69 7.99 9.62
CA ALA A 327 13.35 9.34 9.22
C ALA A 327 12.15 9.90 9.99
N GLN A 328 11.06 9.13 10.11
CA GLN A 328 9.87 9.54 10.87
C GLN A 328 10.18 9.80 12.34
N ARG A 329 11.02 8.95 12.95
CA ARG A 329 11.48 9.13 14.34
C ARG A 329 12.36 10.36 14.50
N GLU A 330 13.16 10.71 13.51
CA GLU A 330 14.00 11.91 13.56
C GLU A 330 13.14 13.18 13.42
N VAL A 331 12.17 13.18 12.50
CA VAL A 331 11.21 14.29 12.36
C VAL A 331 10.37 14.43 13.62
N LEU A 332 9.87 13.33 14.21
CA LEU A 332 9.12 13.33 15.47
C LEU A 332 9.84 14.05 16.62
N LYS A 333 11.18 13.95 16.71
CA LYS A 333 11.95 14.63 17.77
C LYS A 333 11.89 16.16 17.65
N ASN A 334 11.92 16.67 16.43
CA ASN A 334 11.94 18.10 16.13
C ASN A 334 10.54 18.68 15.93
N HIS A 335 9.59 17.82 15.52
CA HIS A 335 8.21 18.13 15.20
C HIS A 335 7.29 17.07 15.83
N PRO A 336 6.95 17.22 17.13
CA PRO A 336 6.20 16.21 17.87
C PRO A 336 4.82 15.89 17.28
N HIS A 337 4.19 16.87 16.64
CA HIS A 337 2.86 16.71 16.05
C HIS A 337 2.86 15.67 14.90
N PRO A 338 2.00 14.62 14.94
CA PRO A 338 1.99 13.55 13.93
C PRO A 338 1.81 13.98 12.48
N PHE A 339 1.21 15.14 12.24
CA PHE A 339 1.10 15.77 10.91
C PHE A 339 2.40 15.74 10.10
N PHE A 340 3.54 15.95 10.75
CA PHE A 340 4.82 16.10 10.07
C PHE A 340 5.50 14.78 9.68
N TRP A 341 5.13 13.66 10.31
CA TRP A 341 5.86 12.40 10.15
C TRP A 341 4.96 11.18 9.92
N ALA A 342 3.70 11.16 10.37
CA ALA A 342 2.88 9.95 10.38
C ALA A 342 2.19 9.64 9.04
N ASN A 343 2.10 10.62 8.14
CA ASN A 343 1.25 10.52 6.95
C ASN A 343 1.92 9.82 5.76
N PHE A 344 3.26 9.73 5.72
CA PHE A 344 3.96 8.98 4.68
C PHE A 344 4.01 7.50 5.02
N VAL A 345 3.47 6.67 4.14
CA VAL A 345 3.42 5.22 4.31
C VAL A 345 4.09 4.51 3.14
N LEU A 346 4.69 3.36 3.43
CA LEU A 346 5.34 2.51 2.44
C LEU A 346 4.40 1.38 2.05
N TYR A 347 4.04 1.30 0.77
CA TYR A 347 3.31 0.21 0.16
C TYR A 347 4.21 -0.71 -0.64
N GLY A 348 3.82 -1.99 -0.69
CA GLY A 348 4.55 -2.98 -1.45
C GLY A 348 5.79 -3.44 -0.69
N ASP A 349 6.92 -3.52 -1.37
CA ASP A 349 8.08 -4.20 -0.82
C ASP A 349 8.86 -3.32 0.16
N TRP A 350 8.99 -3.80 1.38
CA TRP A 350 9.71 -3.10 2.42
C TRP A 350 11.19 -3.48 2.53
N GLN A 351 11.63 -4.57 1.86
CA GLN A 351 12.97 -5.16 2.04
C GLN A 351 13.93 -4.91 0.87
N GLY A 352 13.48 -4.45 -0.31
CA GLY A 352 14.30 -4.39 -1.54
C GLY A 352 14.21 -5.67 -2.37
N LYS A 353 13.00 -6.15 -2.64
CA LYS A 353 12.65 -7.43 -3.22
C LYS A 353 11.34 -7.35 -4.03
N MET A 354 11.35 -7.82 -5.26
CA MET A 354 10.24 -7.81 -6.22
C MET A 354 8.98 -8.52 -5.71
N LEU A 355 7.86 -7.79 -5.62
CA LEU A 355 6.55 -8.33 -5.27
C LEU A 355 5.66 -8.73 -6.48
N SER A 356 4.96 -9.86 -6.39
CA SER A 356 3.78 -10.19 -7.21
C SER A 356 2.56 -10.30 -6.29
N CYS A 357 1.66 -9.31 -6.33
CA CYS A 357 0.39 -9.32 -5.58
C CYS A 357 -0.71 -10.01 -6.40
N LEU A 358 -1.45 -10.93 -5.79
CA LEU A 358 -2.84 -11.22 -6.22
C LEU A 358 -3.78 -10.31 -5.42
N SER A 359 -4.84 -9.83 -6.05
CA SER A 359 -5.81 -8.96 -5.39
C SER A 359 -6.59 -9.65 -4.28
N LYS A 360 -7.33 -8.83 -3.52
CA LYS A 360 -8.48 -9.30 -2.76
C LYS A 360 -9.57 -9.76 -3.74
N LEU A 361 -10.00 -11.02 -3.61
CA LEU A 361 -11.35 -11.38 -4.00
C LEU A 361 -12.30 -10.75 -2.97
N ASP A 362 -13.31 -10.00 -3.41
CA ASP A 362 -14.44 -9.55 -2.57
C ASP A 362 -14.98 -10.76 -1.76
N TYR A 363 -15.24 -10.54 -0.47
CA TYR A 363 -15.83 -11.52 0.45
C TYR A 363 -17.13 -12.12 -0.09
N ASN A 364 -17.95 -11.36 -0.84
CA ASN A 364 -19.15 -11.91 -1.50
C ASN A 364 -18.79 -12.95 -2.57
N LEU A 365 -17.76 -12.68 -3.36
CA LEU A 365 -17.24 -13.59 -4.39
C LEU A 365 -16.55 -14.80 -3.76
N TYR A 366 -15.87 -14.59 -2.63
CA TYR A 366 -15.32 -15.66 -1.78
C TYR A 366 -16.42 -16.52 -1.14
N GLN A 367 -17.53 -15.94 -0.69
CA GLN A 367 -18.69 -16.70 -0.20
C GLN A 367 -19.34 -17.52 -1.31
N LEU A 368 -19.46 -16.96 -2.53
CA LEU A 368 -19.96 -17.69 -3.69
C LEU A 368 -19.09 -18.92 -4.01
N PHE A 369 -17.77 -18.77 -3.94
CA PHE A 369 -16.83 -19.88 -4.08
C PHE A 369 -17.02 -20.95 -3.02
N VAL A 370 -17.06 -20.54 -1.75
CA VAL A 370 -17.22 -21.44 -0.61
C VAL A 370 -18.53 -22.21 -0.70
N ASN A 371 -19.63 -21.52 -0.99
CA ASN A 371 -20.95 -22.14 -1.12
C ASN A 371 -20.98 -23.16 -2.26
N TRP A 372 -20.34 -22.85 -3.38
CA TRP A 372 -20.20 -23.78 -4.51
C TRP A 372 -19.35 -25.01 -4.16
N GLN A 373 -18.21 -24.85 -3.48
CA GLN A 373 -17.37 -26.00 -3.09
C GLN A 373 -18.10 -27.00 -2.18
N HIS A 374 -19.05 -26.53 -1.37
CA HIS A 374 -19.88 -27.39 -0.53
C HIS A 374 -21.00 -28.09 -1.30
N LYS A 375 -21.32 -27.64 -2.53
CA LYS A 375 -22.30 -28.23 -3.46
C LYS A 375 -21.83 -28.13 -4.92
N PRO A 376 -20.82 -28.91 -5.33
CA PRO A 376 -20.19 -28.78 -6.65
C PRO A 376 -21.04 -29.30 -7.83
N SER A 377 -22.29 -29.69 -7.58
CA SER A 377 -23.24 -30.10 -8.63
C SER A 377 -23.77 -28.95 -9.47
N ASP A 378 -23.68 -27.72 -8.96
CA ASP A 378 -24.03 -26.50 -9.70
C ASP A 378 -22.80 -26.02 -10.52
N PRO A 379 -22.98 -25.27 -11.62
CA PRO A 379 -21.84 -24.70 -12.35
C PRO A 379 -21.03 -23.74 -11.44
N PRO A 380 -19.69 -23.72 -11.55
CA PRO A 380 -18.86 -22.84 -10.72
C PRO A 380 -19.24 -21.37 -10.94
N PRO A 381 -19.23 -20.54 -9.89
CA PRO A 381 -19.45 -19.12 -10.04
C PRO A 381 -18.45 -18.55 -11.03
N ILE A 382 -18.91 -17.64 -11.87
CA ILE A 382 -18.07 -16.96 -12.87
C ILE A 382 -17.85 -15.54 -12.36
N LEU A 383 -16.58 -15.15 -12.24
CA LEU A 383 -16.19 -13.81 -11.82
C LEU A 383 -15.70 -13.01 -13.00
N GLU A 384 -16.11 -11.75 -13.05
CA GLU A 384 -15.41 -10.78 -13.87
C GLU A 384 -14.17 -10.33 -13.12
N VAL A 385 -13.00 -10.49 -13.74
CA VAL A 385 -11.71 -10.13 -13.16
C VAL A 385 -10.91 -9.30 -14.15
N LEU A 386 -10.13 -8.36 -13.62
CA LEU A 386 -9.09 -7.63 -14.32
C LEU A 386 -7.77 -8.39 -14.15
N LEU A 387 -7.27 -8.96 -15.23
CA LEU A 387 -5.97 -9.62 -15.30
C LEU A 387 -4.94 -8.59 -15.73
N THR A 388 -3.85 -8.46 -14.97
CA THR A 388 -2.72 -7.62 -15.34
C THR A 388 -1.58 -8.50 -15.83
N PHE A 389 -1.16 -8.28 -17.07
CA PHE A 389 -0.07 -8.99 -17.70
C PHE A 389 1.26 -8.32 -17.40
N SER A 390 2.32 -9.13 -17.41
CA SER A 390 3.68 -8.66 -17.16
C SER A 390 4.21 -7.75 -18.27
N HIS A 391 3.51 -7.60 -19.40
CA HIS A 391 3.82 -6.76 -20.56
C HIS A 391 2.53 -6.38 -21.32
N PRO A 392 2.59 -5.42 -22.27
CA PRO A 392 1.47 -5.16 -23.17
C PRO A 392 0.98 -6.44 -23.87
N ILE A 393 -0.33 -6.59 -23.96
CA ILE A 393 -1.00 -7.82 -24.40
C ILE A 393 -0.83 -8.00 -25.90
N SER A 394 -0.45 -9.22 -26.28
CA SER A 394 -0.41 -9.71 -27.65
C SER A 394 -1.56 -10.71 -27.91
N GLU A 395 -1.81 -11.02 -29.19
CA GLU A 395 -2.75 -12.11 -29.53
C GLU A 395 -2.32 -13.47 -28.95
N GLN A 396 -1.03 -13.68 -28.73
CA GLN A 396 -0.52 -14.93 -28.18
C GLN A 396 -0.92 -15.08 -26.70
N ASP A 397 -0.91 -13.98 -25.95
CA ASP A 397 -1.29 -13.95 -24.53
C ASP A 397 -2.78 -14.24 -24.35
N LEU A 398 -3.63 -13.69 -25.22
CA LEU A 398 -5.06 -13.98 -25.22
C LEU A 398 -5.34 -15.45 -25.55
N LYS A 399 -4.55 -16.05 -26.45
CA LYS A 399 -4.63 -17.49 -26.75
C LYS A 399 -4.13 -18.35 -25.59
N SER A 400 -3.06 -17.96 -24.90
CA SER A 400 -2.60 -18.63 -23.69
C SER A 400 -3.68 -18.64 -22.61
N LEU A 401 -4.35 -17.51 -22.40
CA LEU A 401 -5.45 -17.40 -21.45
C LEU A 401 -6.63 -18.33 -21.80
N GLN A 402 -7.03 -18.35 -23.07
CA GLN A 402 -8.09 -19.24 -23.58
C GLN A 402 -7.69 -20.72 -23.59
N SER A 403 -6.38 -21.02 -23.62
CA SER A 403 -5.88 -22.40 -23.58
C SER A 403 -6.00 -23.05 -22.20
N VAL A 404 -6.07 -22.24 -21.13
CA VAL A 404 -6.30 -22.73 -19.75
C VAL A 404 -7.67 -23.40 -19.67
N SER A 405 -8.70 -22.81 -20.26
CA SER A 405 -10.04 -23.41 -20.30
C SER A 405 -10.96 -22.70 -21.29
N PRO A 406 -11.83 -23.43 -22.01
CA PRO A 406 -12.84 -22.83 -22.88
C PRO A 406 -13.91 -22.01 -22.12
N PHE A 407 -13.98 -22.15 -20.79
CA PHE A 407 -14.91 -21.41 -19.93
C PHE A 407 -14.38 -20.03 -19.51
N ILE A 408 -13.16 -19.67 -19.91
CA ILE A 408 -12.61 -18.33 -19.71
C ILE A 408 -13.01 -17.45 -20.89
N HIS A 409 -13.73 -16.37 -20.61
CA HIS A 409 -14.21 -15.45 -21.65
C HIS A 409 -13.57 -14.07 -21.48
N VAL A 410 -12.73 -13.68 -22.45
CA VAL A 410 -12.18 -12.32 -22.49
C VAL A 410 -13.25 -11.34 -22.95
N LEU A 411 -13.51 -10.31 -22.12
CA LEU A 411 -14.48 -9.25 -22.40
C LEU A 411 -13.85 -8.03 -23.05
N GLY A 412 -12.58 -7.75 -22.74
CA GLY A 412 -11.83 -6.64 -23.32
C GLY A 412 -10.36 -6.67 -22.92
N SER A 413 -9.54 -5.93 -23.65
CA SER A 413 -8.11 -5.79 -23.34
C SER A 413 -7.61 -4.39 -23.70
N PHE A 414 -6.80 -3.79 -22.83
CA PHE A 414 -6.17 -2.50 -23.06
C PHE A 414 -4.77 -2.46 -22.43
N GLY A 415 -3.75 -2.10 -23.21
CA GLY A 415 -2.37 -2.07 -22.72
C GLY A 415 -1.92 -3.45 -22.20
N ALA A 416 -1.66 -3.55 -20.90
CA ALA A 416 -1.33 -4.79 -20.20
C ALA A 416 -2.51 -5.42 -19.44
N PHE A 417 -3.72 -4.87 -19.58
CA PHE A 417 -4.91 -5.28 -18.83
C PHE A 417 -5.89 -6.08 -19.68
N VAL A 418 -6.37 -7.22 -19.17
CA VAL A 418 -7.45 -8.02 -19.78
C VAL A 418 -8.59 -8.11 -18.79
N ILE A 419 -9.80 -7.71 -19.19
CA ILE A 419 -11.00 -8.05 -18.43
C ILE A 419 -11.49 -9.40 -18.93
N ALA A 420 -11.62 -10.37 -18.03
CA ALA A 420 -12.07 -11.70 -18.36
C ALA A 420 -13.09 -12.23 -17.34
N ARG A 421 -14.03 -13.03 -17.82
CA ARG A 421 -14.87 -13.87 -17.00
C ARG A 421 -14.17 -15.19 -16.76
N VAL A 422 -13.81 -15.45 -15.51
CA VAL A 422 -13.08 -16.64 -15.09
C VAL A 422 -13.90 -17.40 -14.06
N PRO A 423 -14.22 -18.67 -14.30
CA PRO A 423 -14.76 -19.56 -13.27
C PRO A 423 -13.79 -19.63 -12.10
N ILE A 424 -14.29 -19.48 -10.87
CA ILE A 424 -13.42 -19.38 -9.68
C ILE A 424 -12.36 -20.50 -9.56
N PRO A 425 -12.67 -21.79 -9.85
CA PRO A 425 -11.67 -22.86 -9.77
C PRO A 425 -10.45 -22.64 -10.67
N LEU A 426 -10.62 -21.92 -11.78
CA LEU A 426 -9.60 -21.68 -12.79
C LEU A 426 -8.72 -20.46 -12.47
N LEU A 427 -9.07 -19.64 -11.48
CA LEU A 427 -8.27 -18.47 -11.09
C LEU A 427 -6.83 -18.86 -10.72
N LYS A 428 -6.64 -20.04 -10.12
CA LYS A 428 -5.30 -20.56 -9.79
C LYS A 428 -4.48 -20.84 -11.04
N GLU A 429 -5.08 -21.46 -12.04
CA GLU A 429 -4.40 -21.85 -13.27
C GLU A 429 -4.09 -20.61 -14.11
N VAL A 430 -5.00 -19.64 -14.13
CA VAL A 430 -4.77 -18.31 -14.73
C VAL A 430 -3.65 -17.57 -14.00
N ALA A 431 -3.62 -17.59 -12.66
CA ALA A 431 -2.57 -16.94 -11.86
C ALA A 431 -1.20 -17.62 -12.00
N GLN A 432 -1.14 -18.86 -12.51
CA GLN A 432 0.11 -19.58 -12.74
C GLN A 432 0.68 -19.34 -14.14
N LEU A 433 -0.07 -18.68 -15.03
CA LEU A 433 0.47 -18.27 -16.32
C LEU A 433 1.64 -17.31 -16.08
N PRO A 434 2.82 -17.57 -16.67
CA PRO A 434 4.02 -16.76 -16.41
C PRO A 434 3.85 -15.30 -16.87
N GLU A 435 3.00 -15.08 -17.87
CA GLU A 435 2.63 -13.76 -18.36
C GLU A 435 1.61 -13.02 -17.47
N VAL A 436 0.82 -13.72 -16.64
CA VAL A 436 -0.17 -13.12 -15.74
C VAL A 436 0.52 -12.74 -14.43
N ARG A 437 0.49 -11.45 -14.11
CA ARG A 437 1.14 -10.90 -12.92
C ARG A 437 0.21 -10.73 -11.75
N SER A 438 -1.00 -10.24 -12.00
CA SER A 438 -2.04 -10.10 -10.99
C SER A 438 -3.41 -10.38 -11.58
N ILE A 439 -4.33 -10.72 -10.69
CA ILE A 439 -5.76 -10.87 -10.97
C ILE A 439 -6.45 -10.00 -9.95
N SER A 440 -7.28 -9.05 -10.36
CA SER A 440 -8.10 -8.14 -9.54
C SER A 440 -9.57 -8.15 -9.91
N GLU A 441 -10.42 -7.57 -9.06
CA GLU A 441 -11.81 -7.31 -9.41
C GLU A 441 -11.87 -6.27 -10.54
N VAL A 442 -12.95 -6.30 -11.31
CA VAL A 442 -13.19 -5.26 -12.33
C VAL A 442 -13.63 -3.99 -11.60
N PRO A 443 -12.89 -2.87 -11.72
CA PRO A 443 -13.31 -1.62 -11.13
C PRO A 443 -14.69 -1.21 -11.67
N GLU A 444 -15.53 -0.56 -10.85
CA GLU A 444 -16.86 -0.05 -11.27
C GLU A 444 -16.78 0.83 -12.52
N ILE A 445 -15.59 1.39 -12.78
CA ILE A 445 -15.29 2.21 -13.93
C ILE A 445 -14.14 1.55 -14.69
N ILE A 446 -14.54 0.90 -15.78
CA ILE A 446 -13.64 0.37 -16.79
C ILE A 446 -13.03 1.56 -17.54
N PRO A 447 -11.70 1.60 -17.76
CA PRO A 447 -11.06 2.60 -18.62
C PRO A 447 -11.63 2.69 -20.04
#